data_AF-A0A1E4F5S9-F1
#
_entry.id   AF-A0A1E4F5S9-F1
#
_cell.length_a   1.000
_cell.length_b   1.000
_cell.length_c   1.000
_cell.angle_alpha   90.00
_cell.angle_beta   90.00
_cell.angle_gamma   90.00
#
_symmetry.space_group_name_H-M   'P 1'
#
loop_
_entity.id
_entity.type
_entity.pdbx_description
1 polymer ?
#
loop_
_entity_poly.entity_id
_entity_poly.type
_entity_poly.pdbx_seq_one_letter_code
_entity_poly.pdbx_strand_id
1 'polypeptide(L)'
;MTKLVLPALVLVAALAALWFWRGGDDLSSAAGARQVAEGRQLYLENCASCHGVNLEGQPDWQSPGPSGRLPPPPHDATGHTWHHSDGQLLAITRLGTAAIVGNGYESDMPGFADRLSDAQIIAVLDYVKSTWPGREAAYQRSVSDR
;
A
#
# COMPACT_ATOMS: atom_id res chain seq x y z
N MET A 1 -18.77 46.79 -40.63
CA MET A 1 -18.42 45.48 -41.21
C MET A 1 -17.29 44.87 -40.38
N THR A 2 -17.61 44.20 -39.28
CA THR A 2 -16.60 43.70 -38.33
C THR A 2 -16.35 42.22 -38.64
N LYS A 3 -15.25 41.92 -39.35
CA LYS A 3 -14.82 40.54 -39.55
C LYS A 3 -14.18 40.05 -38.26
N LEU A 4 -14.87 39.16 -37.55
CA LEU A 4 -14.37 38.45 -36.38
C LEU A 4 -13.27 37.48 -36.85
N VAL A 5 -12.02 37.74 -36.50
CA VAL A 5 -10.88 36.84 -36.77
C VAL A 5 -10.40 36.29 -35.44
N LEU A 6 -11.09 35.28 -34.89
CA LEU A 6 -10.62 34.51 -33.73
C LEU A 6 -11.03 33.01 -33.83
N PRO A 7 -10.37 32.17 -34.64
CA PRO A 7 -10.46 30.72 -34.41
C PRO A 7 -9.12 30.03 -34.10
N ALA A 8 -7.96 30.63 -34.44
CA ALA A 8 -6.69 29.90 -34.37
C ALA A 8 -6.09 29.80 -32.96
N LEU A 9 -6.17 30.85 -32.12
CA LEU A 9 -5.59 30.87 -30.77
C LEU A 9 -6.32 29.95 -29.78
N VAL A 10 -7.64 29.79 -29.93
CA VAL A 10 -8.46 28.92 -29.08
C VAL A 10 -8.15 27.44 -29.33
N LEU A 11 -7.89 27.06 -30.59
CA LEU A 11 -7.51 25.69 -30.94
C LEU A 11 -6.12 25.30 -30.42
N VAL A 12 -5.13 26.20 -30.48
CA VAL A 12 -3.79 25.93 -29.94
C VAL A 12 -3.81 25.81 -28.41
N ALA A 13 -4.57 26.67 -27.72
CA ALA A 13 -4.75 26.57 -26.26
C ALA A 13 -5.49 25.28 -25.85
N ALA A 14 -6.52 24.87 -26.60
CA ALA A 14 -7.23 23.62 -26.35
C ALA A 14 -6.35 22.38 -26.57
N LEU A 15 -5.52 22.37 -27.62
CA LEU A 15 -4.56 21.28 -27.89
C LEU A 15 -3.45 21.22 -26.84
N ALA A 16 -2.95 22.36 -26.36
CA ALA A 16 -1.99 22.43 -25.28
C ALA A 16 -2.57 21.93 -23.95
N ALA A 17 -3.83 22.30 -23.63
CA ALA A 17 -4.53 21.81 -22.45
C ALA A 17 -4.79 20.29 -22.49
N LEU A 18 -5.14 19.75 -23.67
CA LEU A 18 -5.29 18.31 -23.89
C LEU A 18 -3.98 17.54 -23.72
N TRP A 19 -2.85 18.08 -24.20
CA TRP A 19 -1.52 17.50 -23.97
C TRP A 19 -1.11 17.55 -22.49
N PHE A 20 -1.41 18.65 -21.79
CA PHE A 20 -1.08 18.82 -20.38
C PHE A 20 -1.88 17.87 -19.48
N TRP A 21 -3.18 17.69 -19.74
CA TRP A 21 -4.02 16.73 -19.00
C TRP A 21 -3.59 15.28 -19.25
N ARG A 22 -3.37 14.89 -20.51
CA ARG A 22 -2.96 13.52 -20.84
C ARG A 22 -1.57 13.17 -20.29
N GLY A 23 -0.64 14.13 -20.25
CA GLY A 23 0.69 13.91 -19.67
C GLY A 23 0.70 13.79 -18.13
N GLY A 24 -0.27 14.36 -17.42
CA GLY A 24 -0.34 14.29 -15.96
C GLY A 24 -0.66 12.88 -15.43
N ASP A 25 -1.59 12.19 -16.08
CA ASP A 25 -2.01 10.83 -15.70
C ASP A 25 -0.90 9.80 -15.93
N ASP A 26 -0.15 9.93 -17.02
CA ASP A 26 0.99 9.06 -17.35
C ASP A 26 2.15 9.22 -16.35
N LEU A 27 2.43 10.44 -15.89
CA LEU A 27 3.47 10.68 -14.88
C LEU A 27 3.06 10.17 -13.49
N SER A 28 1.79 10.34 -13.11
CA SER A 28 1.24 9.84 -11.84
C SER A 28 1.24 8.32 -11.78
N SER A 29 0.80 7.66 -12.86
CA SER A 29 0.83 6.19 -12.96
C SER A 29 2.24 5.63 -12.96
N ALA A 30 3.19 6.27 -13.67
CA ALA A 30 4.59 5.87 -13.64
C ALA A 30 5.24 6.07 -12.26
N ALA A 31 4.86 7.12 -11.53
CA ALA A 31 5.29 7.35 -10.16
C ALA A 31 4.75 6.26 -9.21
N GLY A 32 3.46 5.94 -9.30
CA GLY A 32 2.85 4.85 -8.52
C GLY A 32 3.48 3.49 -8.80
N ALA A 33 3.75 3.17 -10.07
CA ALA A 33 4.44 1.93 -10.43
C ALA A 33 5.86 1.85 -9.85
N ARG A 34 6.59 2.97 -9.81
CA ARG A 34 7.92 3.04 -9.17
C ARG A 34 7.83 2.84 -7.67
N GLN A 35 6.84 3.43 -7.01
CA GLN A 35 6.62 3.28 -5.57
C GLN A 35 6.29 1.83 -5.20
N VAL A 36 5.43 1.16 -5.96
CA VAL A 36 5.14 -0.28 -5.79
C VAL A 36 6.39 -1.14 -5.99
N ALA A 37 7.23 -0.80 -6.98
CA ALA A 37 8.48 -1.52 -7.22
C ALA A 37 9.50 -1.35 -6.08
N GLU A 38 9.62 -0.13 -5.53
CA GLU A 38 10.42 0.15 -4.34
C GLU A 38 9.90 -0.62 -3.12
N GLY A 39 8.59 -0.55 -2.90
CA GLY A 39 7.90 -1.28 -1.83
C GLY A 39 8.14 -2.78 -1.88
N ARG A 40 8.17 -3.37 -3.07
CA ARG A 40 8.50 -4.79 -3.25
C ARG A 40 9.92 -5.12 -2.80
N GLN A 41 10.91 -4.28 -3.11
CA GLN A 41 12.29 -4.53 -2.66
C GLN A 41 12.39 -4.44 -1.13
N LEU A 42 11.81 -3.39 -0.55
CA LEU A 42 11.78 -3.22 0.89
C LEU A 42 11.06 -4.38 1.59
N TYR A 43 9.96 -4.88 1.02
CA TYR A 43 9.26 -6.07 1.53
C TYR A 43 10.16 -7.31 1.54
N LEU A 44 10.87 -7.57 0.44
CA LEU A 44 11.77 -8.72 0.33
C LEU A 44 12.92 -8.64 1.34
N GLU A 45 13.44 -7.44 1.59
CA GLU A 45 14.53 -7.20 2.54
C GLU A 45 14.09 -7.28 4.00
N ASN A 46 12.88 -6.84 4.33
CA ASN A 46 12.48 -6.58 5.72
C ASN A 46 11.33 -7.47 6.23
N CYS A 47 10.53 -8.06 5.35
CA CYS A 47 9.26 -8.69 5.74
C CYS A 47 9.18 -10.16 5.29
N ALA A 48 9.74 -10.48 4.12
CA ALA A 48 9.58 -11.79 3.48
C ALA A 48 10.19 -12.95 4.27
N SER A 49 11.15 -12.72 5.16
CA SER A 49 11.71 -13.76 6.03
C SER A 49 10.67 -14.39 6.95
N CYS A 50 9.59 -13.67 7.27
CA CYS A 50 8.51 -14.13 8.14
C CYS A 50 7.21 -14.33 7.36
N HIS A 51 6.86 -13.38 6.48
CA HIS A 51 5.60 -13.39 5.73
C HIS A 51 5.70 -14.09 4.35
N GLY A 52 6.85 -14.63 4.00
CA GLY A 52 7.09 -15.31 2.73
C GLY A 52 7.33 -14.36 1.57
N VAL A 53 8.06 -14.83 0.54
CA VAL A 53 8.44 -14.03 -0.64
C VAL A 53 7.26 -13.73 -1.56
N ASN A 54 6.17 -14.48 -1.44
CA ASN A 54 4.93 -14.34 -2.20
C ASN A 54 3.75 -13.86 -1.33
N LEU A 55 4.01 -13.31 -0.13
CA LEU A 55 2.98 -12.87 0.82
C LEU A 55 2.17 -14.03 1.45
N GLU A 56 2.66 -15.27 1.36
CA GLU A 56 1.93 -16.48 1.73
C GLU A 56 1.83 -16.73 3.24
N GLY A 57 2.59 -15.99 4.05
CA GLY A 57 2.63 -16.16 5.50
C GLY A 57 3.16 -17.54 5.91
N GLN A 58 2.87 -17.93 7.15
CA GLN A 58 3.15 -19.28 7.65
C GLN A 58 1.88 -20.15 7.65
N PRO A 59 2.02 -21.48 7.55
CA PRO A 59 0.90 -22.39 7.75
C PRO A 59 0.30 -22.22 9.14
N ASP A 60 -0.99 -22.55 9.28
CA ASP A 60 -1.73 -22.50 10.55
C ASP A 60 -1.66 -21.13 11.27
N TRP A 61 -1.47 -20.02 10.54
CA TRP A 61 -1.30 -18.67 11.09
C TRP A 61 -2.47 -18.19 11.98
N GLN A 62 -3.61 -18.85 11.90
CA GLN A 62 -4.81 -18.56 12.70
C GLN A 62 -4.78 -19.24 14.08
N SER A 63 -3.87 -20.18 14.31
CA SER A 63 -3.74 -20.92 15.57
C SER A 63 -2.43 -20.57 16.28
N PRO A 64 -2.44 -20.32 17.60
CA PRO A 64 -1.22 -20.08 18.35
C PRO A 64 -0.25 -21.28 18.29
N GLY A 65 1.02 -20.99 18.08
CA GLY A 65 2.08 -22.01 18.14
C GLY A 65 2.48 -22.37 19.59
N PRO A 66 3.57 -23.14 19.77
CA PRO A 66 4.07 -23.52 21.10
C PRO A 66 4.43 -22.34 22.01
N SER A 67 4.77 -21.18 21.44
CA SER A 67 5.03 -19.94 22.18
C SER A 67 3.75 -19.25 22.69
N GLY A 68 2.57 -19.73 22.28
CA GLY A 68 1.29 -19.06 22.53
C GLY A 68 1.02 -17.85 21.62
N ARG A 69 1.94 -17.53 20.69
CA ARG A 69 1.80 -16.41 19.75
C ARG A 69 1.34 -16.89 18.37
N LEU A 70 0.68 -15.99 17.64
CA LEU A 70 0.21 -16.27 16.27
C LEU A 70 1.38 -16.20 15.28
N PRO A 71 1.49 -17.14 14.34
CA PRO A 71 2.43 -17.06 13.24
C PRO A 71 2.14 -15.85 12.32
N PRO A 72 3.12 -15.44 11.48
CA PRO A 72 2.93 -14.39 10.48
C PRO A 72 1.77 -14.73 9.53
N PRO A 73 0.72 -13.90 9.44
CA PRO A 73 -0.38 -14.13 8.50
C PRO A 73 0.06 -13.90 7.04
N PRO A 74 -0.62 -14.51 6.07
CA PRO A 74 -0.52 -14.10 4.68
C PRO A 74 -0.99 -12.65 4.52
N HIS A 75 -0.33 -11.94 3.62
CA HIS A 75 -0.68 -10.58 3.23
C HIS A 75 -1.45 -10.52 1.90
N ASP A 76 -1.68 -11.67 1.25
CA ASP A 76 -2.55 -11.77 0.08
C ASP A 76 -4.05 -11.89 0.46
N ALA A 77 -4.88 -12.25 -0.52
CA ALA A 77 -6.33 -12.39 -0.34
C ALA A 77 -6.75 -13.49 0.66
N THR A 78 -5.89 -14.45 0.96
CA THR A 78 -6.16 -15.53 1.91
C THR A 78 -6.00 -15.11 3.38
N GLY A 79 -5.37 -13.95 3.61
CA GLY A 79 -5.19 -13.35 4.91
C GLY A 79 -6.30 -12.38 5.30
N HIS A 80 -5.97 -11.50 6.26
CA HIS A 80 -6.92 -10.51 6.79
C HIS A 80 -6.39 -9.07 6.75
N THR A 81 -5.21 -8.83 6.19
CA THR A 81 -4.55 -7.50 6.20
C THR A 81 -5.42 -6.41 5.58
N TRP A 82 -6.19 -6.74 4.55
CA TRP A 82 -7.13 -5.83 3.88
C TRP A 82 -8.32 -5.39 4.75
N HIS A 83 -8.51 -5.96 5.95
CA HIS A 83 -9.51 -5.47 6.91
C HIS A 83 -9.07 -4.23 7.69
N HIS A 84 -7.81 -3.83 7.60
CA HIS A 84 -7.26 -2.71 8.34
C HIS A 84 -7.15 -1.45 7.46
N SER A 85 -7.43 -0.30 8.05
CA SER A 85 -7.25 1.00 7.38
C SER A 85 -5.78 1.29 7.10
N ASP A 86 -5.49 2.18 6.15
CA ASP A 86 -4.12 2.65 5.88
C ASP A 86 -3.43 3.17 7.15
N GLY A 87 -4.15 3.93 7.99
CA GLY A 87 -3.63 4.41 9.27
C GLY A 87 -3.30 3.29 10.25
N GLN A 88 -4.15 2.26 10.34
CA GLN A 88 -3.88 1.09 11.18
C GLN A 88 -2.69 0.28 10.67
N LEU A 89 -2.62 0.04 9.36
CA LEU A 89 -1.50 -0.69 8.74
C LEU A 89 -0.18 0.04 8.97
N LEU A 90 -0.13 1.35 8.73
CA LEU A 90 1.05 2.16 9.02
C LEU A 90 1.44 2.08 10.49
N ALA A 91 0.48 2.22 11.41
CA ALA A 91 0.74 2.16 12.85
C ALA A 91 1.28 0.79 13.29
N ILE A 92 0.67 -0.31 12.82
CA ILE A 92 1.10 -1.69 13.10
C ILE A 92 2.52 -1.92 12.60
N THR A 93 2.83 -1.58 11.35
CA THR A 93 4.18 -1.77 10.80
C THR A 93 5.20 -0.89 11.49
N ARG A 94 4.84 0.36 11.83
CA ARG A 94 5.74 1.31 12.48
C ARG A 94 6.06 0.91 13.92
N LEU A 95 5.06 0.55 14.70
CA LEU A 95 5.17 0.36 16.15
C LEU A 95 5.23 -1.11 16.59
N GLY A 96 4.83 -2.04 15.73
CA GLY A 96 4.70 -3.47 16.04
C GLY A 96 3.33 -3.80 16.65
N THR A 97 2.85 -5.02 16.41
CA THR A 97 1.50 -5.44 16.79
C THR A 97 1.25 -5.38 18.29
N ALA A 98 2.24 -5.76 19.11
CA ALA A 98 2.12 -5.73 20.57
C ALA A 98 1.84 -4.31 21.10
N ALA A 99 2.48 -3.28 20.53
CA ALA A 99 2.27 -1.90 20.92
C ALA A 99 0.89 -1.36 20.52
N ILE A 100 0.35 -1.81 19.39
CA ILE A 100 -0.97 -1.39 18.90
C ILE A 100 -2.11 -2.07 19.66
N VAL A 101 -1.99 -3.36 19.95
CA VAL A 101 -3.03 -4.12 20.66
C VAL A 101 -3.03 -3.79 22.16
N GLY A 102 -1.84 -3.67 22.76
CA GLY A 102 -1.69 -3.36 24.19
C GLY A 102 -2.24 -4.45 25.11
N ASN A 103 -2.55 -4.09 26.36
CA ASN A 103 -3.12 -4.97 27.38
C ASN A 103 -2.32 -6.27 27.62
N GLY A 104 -0.99 -6.20 27.49
CA GLY A 104 -0.11 -7.36 27.68
C GLY A 104 -0.09 -8.34 26.50
N TYR A 105 -0.67 -7.98 25.34
CA TYR A 105 -0.57 -8.79 24.14
C TYR A 105 0.88 -8.90 23.66
N GLU A 106 1.32 -10.13 23.39
CA GLU A 106 2.65 -10.42 22.87
C GLU A 106 2.60 -10.82 21.40
N SER A 107 3.55 -10.33 20.61
CA SER A 107 3.66 -10.64 19.17
C SER A 107 5.10 -10.74 18.75
N ASP A 108 5.39 -11.63 17.80
CA ASP A 108 6.70 -11.72 17.16
C ASP A 108 6.89 -10.66 16.04
N MET A 109 5.84 -9.93 15.66
CA MET A 109 5.93 -8.87 14.64
C MET A 109 6.51 -7.58 15.26
N PRO A 110 7.75 -7.19 14.90
CA PRO A 110 8.40 -6.03 15.48
C PRO A 110 7.87 -4.73 14.86
N GLY A 111 8.14 -3.60 15.52
CA GLY A 111 8.04 -2.28 14.91
C GLY A 111 9.25 -1.97 14.02
N PHE A 112 9.04 -1.18 12.98
CA PHE A 112 10.06 -0.80 12.00
C PHE A 112 10.44 0.69 12.03
N ALA A 113 9.93 1.48 12.97
CA ALA A 113 10.20 2.93 13.06
C ALA A 113 11.69 3.30 13.12
N ASP A 114 12.54 2.44 13.66
CA ASP A 114 13.99 2.67 13.76
C ASP A 114 14.77 2.21 12.50
N ARG A 115 14.10 1.60 11.52
CA ARG A 115 14.70 1.03 10.31
C ARG A 115 14.17 1.61 9.02
N LEU A 116 12.87 1.91 8.97
CA LEU A 116 12.16 2.40 7.79
C LEU A 116 11.46 3.71 8.12
N SER A 117 11.54 4.66 7.19
CA SER A 117 10.71 5.87 7.23
C SER A 117 9.25 5.55 6.94
N ASP A 118 8.33 6.44 7.34
CA ASP A 118 6.90 6.28 7.04
C ASP A 118 6.64 6.15 5.53
N ALA A 119 7.38 6.89 4.69
CA ALA A 119 7.27 6.79 3.23
C ALA A 119 7.68 5.40 2.70
N GLN A 120 8.72 4.80 3.27
CA GLN A 120 9.15 3.44 2.92
C GLN A 120 8.14 2.39 3.40
N ILE A 121 7.56 2.58 4.59
CA ILE A 121 6.48 1.71 5.07
C ILE A 121 5.26 1.81 4.14
N ILE A 122 4.87 3.02 3.75
CA ILE A 122 3.77 3.24 2.80
C ILE A 122 4.06 2.54 1.47
N ALA A 123 5.29 2.65 0.93
CA ALA A 123 5.66 1.93 -0.29
C ALA A 123 5.51 0.40 -0.15
N VAL A 124 5.94 -0.18 0.98
CA VAL A 124 5.72 -1.61 1.28
C VAL A 124 4.23 -1.95 1.31
N LEU A 125 3.41 -1.12 1.98
CA LEU A 125 1.97 -1.32 2.04
C LEU A 125 1.32 -1.21 0.66
N ASP A 126 1.74 -0.27 -0.18
CA ASP A 126 1.25 -0.12 -1.55
C ASP A 126 1.60 -1.35 -2.41
N TYR A 127 2.79 -1.93 -2.22
CA TYR A 127 3.13 -3.20 -2.83
C TYR A 127 2.19 -4.32 -2.38
N VAL A 128 1.97 -4.49 -1.07
CA VAL A 128 1.05 -5.51 -0.55
C VAL A 128 -0.36 -5.30 -1.13
N LYS A 129 -0.88 -4.07 -1.08
CA LYS A 129 -2.19 -3.66 -1.61
C LYS A 129 -2.33 -3.94 -3.11
N SER A 130 -1.24 -3.81 -3.87
CA SER A 130 -1.24 -4.06 -5.33
C SER A 130 -1.52 -5.51 -5.71
N THR A 131 -1.39 -6.45 -4.76
CA THR A 131 -1.61 -7.88 -5.01
C THR A 131 -3.04 -8.34 -4.77
N TRP A 132 -3.86 -7.48 -4.17
CA TRP A 132 -5.22 -7.84 -3.78
C TRP A 132 -6.20 -7.84 -4.96
N PRO A 133 -7.08 -8.85 -5.05
CA PRO A 133 -8.20 -8.82 -5.99
C PRO A 133 -9.16 -7.66 -5.71
N GLY A 134 -10.01 -7.36 -6.69
CA GLY A 134 -10.89 -6.19 -6.65
C GLY A 134 -11.79 -6.09 -5.43
N ARG A 135 -12.23 -7.23 -4.86
CA ARG A 135 -13.07 -7.27 -3.65
C ARG A 135 -12.30 -6.76 -2.44
N GLU A 136 -11.16 -7.36 -2.13
CA GLU A 136 -10.31 -7.05 -0.97
C GLU A 136 -9.81 -5.61 -1.07
N ALA A 137 -9.36 -5.19 -2.26
CA ALA A 137 -8.92 -3.82 -2.50
C ALA A 137 -10.06 -2.80 -2.32
N ALA A 138 -11.29 -3.12 -2.74
CA ALA A 138 -12.43 -2.24 -2.53
C ALA A 138 -12.84 -2.15 -1.06
N TYR A 139 -12.83 -3.28 -0.34
CA TYR A 139 -13.09 -3.29 1.09
C TYR A 139 -12.06 -2.46 1.84
N GLN A 140 -10.77 -2.63 1.54
CA GLN A 140 -9.70 -1.94 2.24
C GLN A 140 -9.76 -0.42 2.04
N ARG A 141 -10.08 0.04 0.82
CA ARG A 141 -10.35 1.47 0.59
C ARG A 141 -11.50 1.97 1.45
N SER A 142 -12.60 1.21 1.51
CA SER A 142 -13.79 1.60 2.29
C SER A 142 -13.56 1.70 3.80
N VAL A 143 -12.56 1.00 4.36
CA VAL A 143 -12.18 1.13 5.78
C VAL A 143 -11.10 2.18 6.00
N SER A 144 -10.35 2.55 4.96
CA SER A 144 -9.35 3.63 5.01
C SER A 144 -9.95 5.02 4.92
N ASP A 145 -11.08 5.15 4.21
CA ASP A 145 -11.79 6.43 4.04
C ASP A 145 -12.68 6.83 5.24
N ARG A 146 -12.70 6.03 6.32
CA ARG A 146 -13.50 6.26 7.53
C ARG A 146 -12.72 6.99 8.60
#